data_AF-X1XG41-F1
#
_entry.id   AF-X1XG41-F1
#
_cell.length_a   1.000
_cell.length_b   1.000
_cell.length_c   1.000
_cell.angle_alpha   90.00
_cell.angle_beta   90.00
_cell.angle_gamma   90.00
#
_symmetry.space_group_name_H-M   'P 1'
#
loop_
_entity.id
_entity.type
_entity.pdbx_description
1 polymer ?
#
loop_
_entity_poly.entity_id
_entity_poly.type
_entity_poly.pdbx_seq_one_letter_code
_entity_poly.pdbx_strand_id
1 'polypeptide(L)'
;MPKDKQSLSTRLKSLISEFGEDVFSIDNVVLFCKHCEVKVDPEGRSSITQHIRTEKHRRAIDRQLNQKTQNSQQLLTNLTSKKSTFNMDLCRTLISANIPLNKLQNTEFRKFLQLYT
;
A
#
# COMPACT_ATOMS: atom_id res chain seq x y z
N MET A 1 -20.58 -20.21 -42.56
CA MET A 1 -20.40 -20.88 -41.26
C MET A 1 -20.31 -19.79 -40.19
N PRO A 2 -21.22 -19.70 -39.21
CA PRO A 2 -21.03 -18.75 -38.11
C PRO A 2 -19.88 -19.28 -37.25
N LYS A 3 -18.83 -18.47 -37.06
CA LYS A 3 -17.75 -18.79 -36.11
C LYS A 3 -18.37 -18.83 -34.72
N ASP A 4 -18.29 -19.97 -34.05
CA ASP A 4 -18.71 -20.13 -32.67
C ASP A 4 -18.11 -19.01 -31.82
N LYS A 5 -18.98 -18.23 -31.16
CA LYS A 5 -18.55 -17.21 -30.21
C LYS A 5 -17.84 -17.94 -29.08
N GLN A 6 -16.50 -17.88 -29.06
CA GLN A 6 -15.70 -18.34 -27.94
C GLN A 6 -16.30 -17.83 -26.63
N SER A 7 -16.42 -18.71 -25.64
CA SER A 7 -16.97 -18.31 -24.34
C SER A 7 -16.17 -17.13 -23.78
N LEU A 8 -16.86 -16.15 -23.21
CA LEU A 8 -16.24 -14.93 -22.68
C LEU A 8 -15.15 -15.27 -21.63
N SER A 9 -15.36 -16.34 -20.87
CA SER A 9 -14.38 -16.88 -19.92
C SER A 9 -13.09 -17.36 -20.60
N THR A 10 -13.19 -18.09 -21.72
CA THR A 10 -12.01 -18.52 -22.50
C THR A 10 -11.24 -17.32 -23.02
N ARG A 11 -11.94 -16.30 -23.53
CA ARG A 11 -11.31 -15.06 -24.04
C ARG A 11 -10.55 -14.32 -22.93
N LEU A 12 -11.16 -14.15 -21.76
CA LEU A 12 -10.52 -13.51 -20.61
C LEU A 12 -9.30 -14.29 -20.12
N LYS A 13 -9.37 -15.63 -20.07
CA LYS A 13 -8.23 -16.47 -19.70
C LYS A 13 -7.06 -16.33 -20.68
N SER A 14 -7.33 -16.31 -21.99
CA SER A 14 -6.28 -16.05 -22.99
C SER A 14 -5.66 -14.66 -22.83
N LEU A 15 -6.45 -13.64 -22.53
CA LEU A 15 -5.93 -12.28 -22.28
C LEU A 15 -5.05 -12.23 -21.03
N ILE A 16 -5.45 -12.90 -19.95
CA ILE A 16 -4.62 -12.98 -18.75
C ILE A 16 -3.30 -13.71 -19.02
N SER A 17 -3.33 -14.80 -19.78
CA SER A 17 -2.11 -15.50 -20.19
C SER A 17 -1.21 -14.66 -21.09
N GLU A 18 -1.78 -13.75 -21.92
CA GLU A 18 -1.04 -12.87 -22.83
C GLU A 18 -0.41 -11.67 -22.11
N PHE A 19 -1.15 -11.04 -21.19
CA PHE A 19 -0.74 -9.79 -20.53
C PHE A 19 -0.19 -9.99 -19.10
N GLY A 20 -0.29 -11.20 -18.55
CA GLY A 20 0.28 -11.59 -17.27
C GLY A 20 -0.76 -11.79 -16.16
N GLU A 21 -0.70 -12.96 -15.53
CA GLU A 21 -1.52 -13.33 -14.36
C GLU A 21 -1.24 -12.49 -13.12
N ASP A 22 -0.05 -11.88 -13.01
CA ASP A 22 0.29 -11.01 -11.88
C ASP A 22 -0.36 -9.62 -12.01
N VAL A 23 -0.66 -9.19 -13.23
CA VAL A 23 -1.19 -7.84 -13.52
C VAL A 23 -2.72 -7.83 -13.53
N PHE A 24 -3.33 -8.88 -14.08
CA PHE A 24 -4.77 -8.96 -14.29
C PHE A 24 -5.41 -10.17 -13.59
N SER A 25 -6.66 -10.01 -13.16
CA SER A 25 -7.52 -11.08 -12.66
C SER A 25 -8.89 -11.05 -13.34
N ILE A 26 -9.59 -12.18 -13.32
CA ILE A 26 -11.01 -12.25 -13.66
C ILE A 26 -11.78 -12.08 -12.34
N ASP A 27 -12.62 -11.06 -12.29
CA ASP A 27 -13.64 -10.92 -11.24
C ASP A 27 -15.02 -11.13 -11.89
N ASN A 28 -15.61 -12.30 -11.66
CA ASN A 28 -16.84 -12.78 -12.29
C ASN A 28 -16.78 -12.81 -13.84
N VAL A 29 -17.04 -11.67 -14.48
CA VAL A 29 -17.17 -11.50 -15.94
C VAL A 29 -16.35 -10.30 -16.45
N VAL A 30 -15.53 -9.68 -15.60
CA VAL A 30 -14.73 -8.50 -15.97
C VAL A 30 -13.24 -8.74 -15.81
N LEU A 31 -12.44 -8.13 -16.69
CA LEU A 31 -11.00 -8.05 -16.55
C LEU A 31 -10.67 -6.96 -15.53
N PHE A 32 -9.95 -7.32 -14.47
CA PHE A 32 -9.60 -6.43 -13.38
C PHE A 32 -8.09 -6.27 -13.28
N CYS A 33 -7.60 -5.05 -13.14
CA CYS A 33 -6.16 -4.81 -12.90
C CYS A 33 -5.88 -4.78 -11.40
N LYS A 34 -5.01 -5.68 -10.93
CA LYS A 34 -4.62 -5.79 -9.51
C LYS A 34 -3.83 -4.59 -8.99
N HIS A 35 -3.05 -3.94 -9.85
CA HIS A 35 -2.24 -2.78 -9.46
C HIS A 35 -3.07 -1.49 -9.40
N CYS A 36 -3.96 -1.31 -10.37
CA CYS A 36 -4.76 -0.08 -10.48
C CYS A 36 -6.08 -0.13 -9.70
N GLU A 37 -6.51 -1.32 -9.28
CA GLU A 37 -7.80 -1.60 -8.65
C GLU A 37 -9.00 -1.11 -9.48
N VAL A 38 -8.92 -1.28 -10.80
CA VAL A 38 -9.98 -0.86 -11.74
C VAL A 38 -10.35 -1.96 -12.72
N LYS A 39 -11.61 -1.92 -13.15
CA LYS A 39 -12.09 -2.67 -14.31
C LYS A 39 -11.43 -2.16 -15.58
N VAL A 40 -10.95 -3.09 -16.41
CA VAL A 40 -10.42 -2.84 -17.75
C VAL A 40 -11.32 -3.51 -18.77
N ASP A 41 -11.54 -2.84 -19.89
CA ASP A 41 -12.38 -3.35 -20.95
C ASP A 41 -11.69 -4.50 -21.72
N PRO A 42 -12.31 -5.70 -21.81
CA PRO A 42 -11.72 -6.84 -22.50
C PRO A 42 -12.11 -6.96 -23.99
N GLU A 43 -12.86 -6.00 -24.56
CA GLU A 43 -13.29 -5.97 -25.97
C GLU A 43 -12.12 -5.77 -26.92
N GLY A 44 -11.14 -4.94 -26.53
CA GLY A 44 -10.00 -4.61 -27.37
C GLY A 44 -8.66 -4.84 -26.67
N ARG A 45 -7.78 -5.65 -27.29
CA ARG A 45 -6.37 -5.75 -26.90
C ARG A 45 -5.68 -4.38 -26.81
N SER A 46 -6.10 -3.44 -27.65
CA SER A 46 -5.62 -2.06 -27.64
C SER A 46 -5.94 -1.33 -26.33
N SER A 47 -7.12 -1.57 -25.73
CA SER A 47 -7.52 -0.98 -24.45
C SER A 47 -6.63 -1.46 -23.30
N ILE A 48 -6.32 -2.75 -23.27
CA ILE A 48 -5.44 -3.38 -22.28
C ILE A 48 -4.00 -2.87 -22.46
N THR A 49 -3.51 -2.84 -23.70
CA THR A 49 -2.18 -2.28 -24.01
C THR A 49 -2.07 -0.82 -23.61
N GLN A 50 -3.10 -0.01 -23.89
CA GLN A 50 -3.14 1.39 -23.50
C GLN A 50 -3.15 1.53 -21.98
N HIS A 51 -3.95 0.73 -21.27
CA HIS A 51 -3.99 0.70 -19.81
C HIS A 51 -2.59 0.49 -19.21
N ILE A 52 -1.86 -0.54 -19.66
CA ILE A 52 -0.51 -0.85 -19.17
C ILE A 52 0.48 0.28 -19.46
N ARG A 53 0.32 0.99 -20.58
CA ARG A 53 1.15 2.13 -20.96
C ARG A 53 0.81 3.41 -20.19
N THR A 54 -0.34 3.47 -19.54
CA THR A 54 -0.71 4.69 -18.80
C THR A 54 0.22 4.95 -17.64
N GLU A 55 0.48 6.24 -17.39
CA GLU A 55 1.27 6.69 -16.26
C GLU A 55 0.66 6.28 -14.92
N LYS A 56 -0.69 6.22 -14.86
CA LYS A 56 -1.41 5.73 -13.67
C LYS A 56 -0.99 4.31 -13.31
N HIS A 57 -0.91 3.42 -14.31
CA HIS A 57 -0.53 2.02 -14.09
C HIS A 57 0.92 1.89 -13.63
N ARG A 58 1.85 2.59 -14.29
CA ARG A 58 3.27 2.60 -13.90
C ARG A 58 3.47 3.07 -12.47
N ARG A 59 2.85 4.19 -12.10
CA ARG A 59 2.88 4.71 -10.72
C ARG A 59 2.28 3.75 -9.71
N ALA A 60 1.24 3.01 -10.09
CA ALA A 60 0.62 2.02 -9.20
C ALA A 60 1.56 0.85 -8.92
N ILE A 61 2.27 0.34 -9.95
CA ILE A 61 3.31 -0.69 -9.79
C ILE A 61 4.44 -0.16 -8.90
N ASP A 62 4.97 1.03 -9.20
CA ASP A 62 6.06 1.63 -8.43
C ASP A 62 5.67 1.81 -6.96
N ARG A 63 4.44 2.24 -6.68
CA ARG A 63 3.92 2.34 -5.31
C ARG A 63 3.86 0.99 -4.60
N GLN A 64 3.45 -0.08 -5.27
CA GLN A 64 3.38 -1.41 -4.67
C GLN A 64 4.77 -1.99 -4.42
N LEU A 65 5.73 -1.79 -5.33
CA LEU A 65 7.13 -2.18 -5.14
C LEU A 65 7.76 -1.44 -3.96
N ASN A 66 7.54 -0.12 -3.87
CA ASN A 66 8.05 0.69 -2.76
C ASN A 66 7.37 0.38 -1.42
N GLN A 67 6.10 -0.03 -1.40
CA GLN A 67 5.41 -0.48 -0.17
C GLN A 67 5.90 -1.85 0.29
N LYS A 68 6.26 -2.78 -0.62
CA LYS A 68 6.85 -4.07 -0.22
C LYS A 68 8.23 -3.90 0.44
N THR A 69 9.00 -2.89 0.04
CA THR A 69 10.28 -2.55 0.68
C THR A 69 10.13 -1.68 1.94
N GLN A 70 9.04 -0.92 2.05
CA GLN A 70 8.70 -0.08 3.20
C GLN A 70 7.46 -0.63 3.92
N ASN A 71 7.66 -1.55 4.86
CA ASN A 71 6.61 -2.24 5.63
C ASN A 71 5.86 -1.30 6.62
N SER A 72 5.34 -0.16 6.16
CA SER A 72 4.61 0.78 7.01
C SER A 72 3.69 1.70 6.21
N GLN A 73 2.40 1.63 6.53
CA GLN A 73 1.36 2.59 6.15
C GLN A 73 1.81 4.02 6.49
N GLN A 74 2.17 4.81 5.48
CA GLN A 74 2.72 6.17 5.61
C GLN A 74 1.66 7.25 5.92
N LEU A 75 0.66 6.95 6.77
CA LEU A 75 -0.21 8.03 7.27
C LEU A 75 0.40 8.79 8.46
N LEU A 76 1.49 8.28 9.06
CA LEU A 76 2.10 8.84 10.29
C LEU A 76 3.63 9.05 10.23
N THR A 77 4.29 8.87 9.09
CA THR A 77 5.77 8.85 9.01
C THR A 77 6.45 10.19 9.28
N ASN A 78 5.73 11.30 9.29
CA ASN A 78 6.33 12.61 9.56
C ASN A 78 6.45 12.94 11.06
N LEU A 79 5.93 12.10 11.96
CA LEU A 79 6.07 12.33 13.41
C LEU A 79 7.36 11.70 14.00
N THR A 80 8.13 10.97 13.21
CA THR A 80 9.33 10.28 13.69
C THR A 80 10.57 10.68 12.92
N SER A 81 10.77 11.99 12.74
CA SER A 81 12.11 12.52 12.52
C SER A 81 12.92 12.26 13.79
N LYS A 82 13.88 11.33 13.71
CA LYS A 82 14.75 10.90 14.82
C LYS A 82 13.98 10.45 16.07
N LYS A 83 13.29 9.30 16.01
CA LYS A 83 12.84 8.61 17.24
C LYS A 83 14.09 8.25 18.06
N SER A 84 14.48 9.09 19.02
CA SER A 84 15.46 8.70 20.03
C SER A 84 14.86 7.51 20.77
N THR A 85 15.64 6.43 20.89
CA THR A 85 15.30 5.27 21.74
C THR A 85 14.91 5.74 23.15
N PHE A 86 15.55 6.82 23.61
CA PHE A 86 15.23 7.54 24.83
C PHE A 86 13.73 7.78 25.08
N ASN A 87 13.01 8.41 24.14
CA ASN A 87 11.59 8.74 24.36
C ASN A 87 10.73 7.47 24.54
N MET A 88 11.05 6.41 23.78
CA MET A 88 10.38 5.12 23.88
C MET A 88 10.70 4.41 25.20
N ASP A 89 11.98 4.38 25.58
CA ASP A 89 12.47 3.72 26.80
C ASP A 89 11.95 4.42 28.06
N LEU A 90 11.91 5.76 28.04
CA LEU A 90 11.33 6.56 29.11
C LEU A 90 9.83 6.26 29.28
N CYS A 91 9.06 6.27 28.19
CA CYS A 91 7.63 5.96 28.25
C CYS A 91 7.39 4.53 28.76
N ARG A 92 8.14 3.55 28.26
CA ARG A 92 8.05 2.15 28.70
C ARG A 92 8.36 2.00 30.18
N THR A 93 9.40 2.67 30.68
CA THR A 93 9.80 2.63 32.09
C THR A 93 8.71 3.21 33.00
N LEU A 94 8.16 4.37 32.64
CA LEU A 94 7.08 5.01 33.42
C LEU A 94 5.84 4.13 33.49
N ILE A 95 5.40 3.56 32.36
CA ILE A 95 4.24 2.65 32.33
C ILE A 95 4.51 1.40 33.17
N SER A 96 5.71 0.81 33.06
CA SER A 96 6.08 -0.40 33.82
C SER A 96 6.15 -0.13 35.33
N ALA A 97 6.53 1.09 35.72
CA ALA A 97 6.52 1.55 37.11
C ALA A 97 5.13 2.01 37.59
N ASN A 98 4.08 1.88 36.77
CA ASN A 98 2.73 2.38 37.04
C ASN A 98 2.70 3.90 37.34
N ILE A 99 3.58 4.66 36.67
CA ILE A 99 3.65 6.12 36.75
C ILE A 99 2.88 6.70 35.56
N PRO A 100 1.74 7.38 35.80
CA PRO A 100 0.96 7.95 34.72
C PRO A 100 1.71 9.05 33.97
N LEU A 101 1.58 9.08 32.64
CA LEU A 101 2.28 10.06 31.79
C LEU A 101 1.88 11.52 32.06
N ASN A 102 0.72 11.78 32.67
CA ASN A 102 0.34 13.15 33.07
C ASN A 102 1.30 13.76 34.10
N LYS A 103 2.06 12.94 34.85
CA LYS A 103 3.09 13.42 35.78
C LYS A 103 4.26 14.11 35.08
N LEU A 104 4.45 13.88 33.78
CA LEU A 104 5.41 14.61 32.95
C LEU A 104 5.06 16.10 32.78
N GLN A 105 3.80 16.47 33.04
CA GLN A 105 3.38 17.88 33.03
C GLN A 105 3.84 18.64 34.29
N ASN A 106 4.38 17.94 35.29
CA ASN A 106 4.97 18.59 36.45
C ASN A 106 6.17 19.44 36.00
N THR A 107 6.21 20.68 36.49
CA THR A 107 7.21 21.68 36.11
C THR A 107 8.65 21.23 36.40
N GLU A 108 8.90 20.61 37.55
CA GLU A 108 10.24 20.15 37.94
C GLU A 108 10.67 18.95 37.10
N PHE A 109 9.76 18.01 36.84
CA PHE A 109 10.02 16.88 35.94
C PHE A 109 10.37 17.37 34.53
N ARG A 110 9.61 18.34 34.02
CA ARG A 110 9.85 18.90 32.69
C ARG A 110 11.19 19.63 32.59
N LYS A 111 11.54 20.43 33.60
CA LYS A 111 12.86 21.08 33.69
C LYS A 111 13.99 20.05 33.71
N PHE A 112 13.83 18.98 34.47
CA PHE A 112 14.80 17.87 34.52
C PHE A 112 15.00 17.26 33.13
N LEU A 113 13.93 16.88 32.43
CA LEU A 113 14.06 16.33 31.08
C LEU A 113 14.74 17.33 30.14
N GLN A 114 14.31 18.60 30.14
CA GLN A 114 14.91 19.64 29.28
C GLN A 114 16.41 19.86 29.51
N LEU A 115 16.90 19.62 30.73
CA LEU A 115 18.31 19.79 31.07
C LEU A 115 19.16 18.58 30.64
N TYR A 116 18.59 17.38 30.61
CA TYR A 116 19.33 16.12 30.47
C TYR A 116 18.99 15.31 29.22
N THR A 117 18.09 15.79 28.34
CA THR A 117 17.61 15.07 27.15
C THR A 117 17.51 16.00 25.95
#